data_AF-A0A2N3AMW5-F1
#
_entry.id   AF-A0A2N3AMW5-F1
#
_cell.length_a   1.000
_cell.length_b   1.000
_cell.length_c   1.000
_cell.angle_alpha   90.00
_cell.angle_beta   90.00
_cell.angle_gamma   90.00
#
_symmetry.space_group_name_H-M   'P 1'
#
loop_
_entity.id
_entity.type
_entity.pdbx_description
1 polymer ?
#
loop_
_entity_poly.entity_id
_entity_poly.type
_entity_poly.pdbx_seq_one_letter_code
_entity_poly.pdbx_strand_id
1 'polypeptide(L)' 'MYNIIIVGAGGFAREVYYWVNDTFSKESYKIKGFLSYNQKDLDGYNIKGGIIGNDDNYKIEENDRF' A
#
# COMPACT_ATOMS: atom_id res chain seq x y z
N MET A 1 -9.43 6.98 -11.21
CA MET A 1 -9.04 6.73 -9.81
C MET A 1 -7.76 5.92 -9.84
N TYR A 2 -6.68 6.45 -9.25
CA TYR A 2 -5.37 5.80 -9.19
C TYR A 2 -5.24 4.91 -7.95
N ASN A 3 -4.42 3.89 -8.06
CA ASN A 3 -4.13 2.91 -7.03
C ASN A 3 -2.75 3.20 -6.43
N ILE A 4 -2.69 3.61 -5.17
CA ILE A 4 -1.41 3.76 -4.47
C ILE A 4 -0.99 2.41 -3.93
N ILE A 5 0.25 2.02 -4.22
CA ILE A 5 0.89 0.80 -3.77
C ILE A 5 2.11 1.20 -2.97
N ILE A 6 2.19 0.73 -1.73
CA ILE A 6 3.30 1.10 -0.85
C ILE A 6 4.33 -0.03 -0.89
N VAL A 7 5.56 0.28 -1.30
CA VAL A 7 6.66 -0.70 -1.38
C VAL A 7 7.30 -0.85 0.00
N GLY A 8 7.37 -2.09 0.49
CA GLY A 8 7.77 -2.43 1.86
C GLY A 8 6.62 -2.28 2.86
N ALA A 9 6.75 -2.90 4.04
CA ALA A 9 5.72 -2.87 5.11
C ALA A 9 6.29 -2.49 6.50
N GLY A 10 7.50 -1.92 6.52
CA GLY A 10 8.18 -1.45 7.73
C GLY A 10 7.58 -0.16 8.32
N GLY A 11 8.20 0.38 9.37
CA GLY A 11 7.70 1.57 10.06
C GLY A 11 7.46 2.77 9.15
N PHE A 12 8.38 3.04 8.23
CA PHE A 12 8.24 4.14 7.27
C PHE A 12 7.09 3.91 6.27
N ALA A 13 6.91 2.69 5.78
CA ALA A 13 5.80 2.37 4.88
C ALA A 13 4.43 2.58 5.55
N ARG A 14 4.32 2.24 6.84
CA ARG A 14 3.09 2.49 7.61
C ARG A 14 2.83 3.98 7.84
N GLU A 15 3.87 4.79 8.01
CA GLU A 15 3.73 6.25 8.07
C GLU A 15 3.20 6.80 6.75
N VAL A 16 3.76 6.35 5.62
CA VAL A 16 3.28 6.74 4.27
C VAL A 16 1.81 6.38 4.07
N TYR A 17 1.35 5.22 4.58
CA TYR A 17 -0.06 4.85 4.54
C TYR A 17 -0.96 5.87 5.24
N TYR A 18 -0.62 6.28 6.46
CA TYR A 18 -1.42 7.26 7.19
C TYR A 18 -1.36 8.62 6.51
N TRP A 19 -0.18 9.04 6.06
CA TRP A 19 -0.01 10.29 5.32
C TRP A 19 -0.87 10.35 4.06
N VAL A 20 -0.85 9.30 3.23
CA VAL A 20 -1.67 9.19 2.03
C VAL A 20 -3.15 9.20 2.37
N ASN A 21 -3.56 8.40 3.37
CA ASN A 21 -4.96 8.29 3.77
C ASN A 21 -5.55 9.62 4.27
N ASP A 22 -4.72 10.46 4.89
CA ASP A 22 -5.14 11.73 5.47
C ASP A 22 -5.04 12.90 4.48
N THR A 23 -4.13 12.82 3.50
CA THR A 23 -3.80 13.95 2.62
C THR A 23 -4.40 13.84 1.23
N PHE A 24 -4.51 12.63 0.66
CA PHE A 24 -4.87 12.47 -0.75
C PHE A 24 -6.39 12.47 -0.94
N SER A 25 -6.85 13.03 -2.06
CA SER A 25 -8.27 12.99 -2.42
C SER A 25 -8.76 11.56 -2.59
N LYS A 26 -9.77 11.17 -1.80
CA LYS A 26 -10.40 9.85 -1.84
C LYS A 26 -11.21 9.58 -3.12
N GLU A 27 -11.51 10.63 -3.89
CA GLU A 27 -12.17 10.50 -5.21
C GLU A 27 -11.15 10.19 -6.31
N SER A 28 -9.91 10.65 -6.13
CA SER A 28 -8.85 10.51 -7.13
C SER A 28 -7.94 9.32 -6.85
N TYR A 29 -7.75 8.95 -5.58
CA TYR A 29 -6.81 7.92 -5.14
C TYR A 29 -7.43 6.94 -4.15
N LYS A 30 -6.97 5.69 -4.21
CA LYS A 30 -7.18 4.69 -3.16
C LYS A 30 -5.86 3.95 -2.88
N ILE A 31 -5.64 3.57 -1.63
CA ILE A 31 -4.54 2.66 -1.29
C ILE A 31 -4.97 1.24 -1.66
N LYS A 32 -4.23 0.60 -2.56
CA LYS A 32 -4.50 -0.77 -3.02
C LYS A 32 -3.91 -1.81 -2.05
N GLY A 33 -2.75 -1.52 -1.47
CA GLY A 33 -2.09 -2.38 -0.50
C GLY A 33 -0.57 -2.15 -0.49
N PHE A 34 0.13 -3.07 0.16
CA PHE A 34 1.58 -3.01 0.34
C PHE A 34 2.27 -4.18 -0.38
N LEU A 35 3.52 -3.97 -0.79
CA LEU A 35 4.40 -5.05 -1.25
C LEU A 35 5.35 -5.46 -0.11
N SER A 36 5.34 -6.75 0.23
CA SER A 36 6.31 -7.35 1.15
C SER A 36 6.43 -8.85 0.90
N TYR A 37 7.63 -9.38 1.14
CA TYR A 37 7.85 -10.82 1.17
C TYR A 37 7.15 -11.51 2.35
N ASN A 38 6.90 -10.80 3.46
CA ASN A 38 6.21 -11.36 4.62
C ASN A 38 4.76 -10.86 4.69
N GLN A 39 3.82 -11.78 4.46
CA GLN A 39 2.37 -11.51 4.46
C GLN A 39 1.83 -11.02 5.81
N LYS A 40 2.59 -11.20 6.90
CA LYS A 40 2.18 -10.83 8.27
C LYS A 40 2.75 -9.49 8.76
N ASP A 41 3.49 -8.75 7.93
CA ASP A 41 4.16 -7.51 8.38
C ASP A 41 3.19 -6.42 8.86
N LEU A 42 1.91 -6.52 8.49
CA LEU A 42 0.86 -5.59 8.91
C LEU A 42 -0.04 -6.16 10.01
N ASP A 43 0.19 -7.40 10.47
CA ASP A 43 -0.57 -8.01 11.55
C ASP A 43 -0.43 -7.18 12.84
N GLY A 44 -1.56 -6.92 13.48
CA GLY A 44 -1.60 -6.11 14.71
C GLY A 44 -1.62 -4.59 14.49
N TYR A 45 -1.57 -4.11 13.25
CA TYR A 45 -1.76 -2.69 12.92
C TYR A 45 -3.15 -2.41 12.36
N ASN A 46 -3.69 -1.23 12.66
CA ASN A 46 -4.98 -0.77 12.12
C ASN A 46 -4.82 -0.21 10.69
N ILE A 47 -4.46 -1.07 9.75
CA ILE A 47 -4.18 -0.73 8.35
C ILE A 47 -5.09 -1.56 7.44
N LYS A 48 -5.70 -0.92 6.45
CA LYS A 48 -6.56 -1.56 5.45
C LYS A 48 -5.76 -1.83 4.17
N GLY A 49 -6.08 -2.91 3.46
CA GLY A 49 -5.45 -3.27 2.17
C GLY A 49 -4.42 -4.41 2.26
N GLY A 50 -3.76 -4.59 3.41
CA GLY A 50 -2.87 -5.73 3.64
C GLY A 50 -1.66 -5.79 2.71
N ILE A 51 -0.95 -6.94 2.73
CA ILE A 51 0.08 -7.26 1.75
C ILE A 51 -0.60 -7.86 0.51
N ILE A 52 -0.33 -7.31 -0.67
CA ILE A 52 -0.97 -7.72 -1.93
C ILE A 52 -0.02 -8.46 -2.88
N GLY A 53 1.25 -8.60 -2.50
CA GLY A 53 2.29 -9.23 -3.28
C GLY A 53 3.67 -8.85 -2.78
N ASN A 54 4.68 -9.10 -3.60
CA ASN A 54 6.06 -8.64 -3.43
C ASN A 54 6.63 -8.20 -4.78
N ASP A 55 7.86 -7.71 -4.76
CA ASP A 55 8.53 -7.12 -5.93
C ASP A 55 8.70 -8.13 -7.09
N ASP A 56 8.75 -9.43 -6.79
CA ASP A 56 8.95 -10.49 -7.79
C ASP A 56 7.64 -10.94 -8.47
N ASN A 57 6.50 -10.82 -7.79
CA ASN A 57 5.23 -11.42 -8.25
C ASN A 57 4.11 -10.41 -8.49
N TYR A 58 4.26 -9.17 -8.03
CA TYR A 58 3.24 -8.16 -8.24
C TYR A 58 3.19 -7.73 -9.71
N LYS A 59 2.00 -7.81 -10.31
CA LYS A 59 1.78 -7.37 -11.70
C LYS A 59 1.28 -5.93 -11.67
N ILE A 60 2.09 -5.03 -12.22
CA ILE A 60 1.74 -3.60 -12.32
C ILE A 60 0.54 -3.43 -13.25
N GLU A 61 -0.47 -2.70 -12.79
CA GLU A 61 -1.62 -2.29 -13.58
C GLU A 61 -1.49 -0.82 -14.01
N GLU A 62 -2.20 -0.42 -15.07
CA GLU A 62 -2.15 0.92 -15.68
C GLU A 62 -2.33 2.08 -14.68
N ASN A 63 -3.19 1.89 -13.69
CA ASN A 63 -3.54 2.93 -12.71
C ASN A 63 -2.71 2.89 -11.43
N ASP A 64 -1.69 2.02 -11.35
CA ASP A 64 -0.84 1.89 -10.17
C ASP A 64 0.16 3.06 -10.06
N ARG A 65 0.36 3.52 -8.83
CA ARG A 65 1.32 4.57 -8.42
C ARG A 65 2.05 4.06 -7.19
N PHE A 66 3.38 4.16 -7.21
CA PHE A 66 4.26 3.69 -6.14
C PHE A 66 4.85 4.88 -5.38
#